data_AF-A0A1Q5GZA4-F1
#
_entry.id   AF-A0A1Q5GZA4-F1
#
_cell.length_a   1.000
_cell.length_b   1.000
_cell.length_c   1.000
_cell.angle_alpha   90.00
_cell.angle_beta   90.00
_cell.angle_gamma   90.00
#
_symmetry.space_group_name_H-M   'P 1'
#
loop_
_entity.id
_entity.type
_entity.pdbx_description
1 polymer ?
#
loop_
_entity_poly.entity_id
_entity_poly.type
_entity_poly.pdbx_seq_one_letter_code
_entity_poly.pdbx_strand_id
1 'polypeptide(L)'
;MGIGRSAQERRRQAAENPWPPRWIRWLPPALIAVSMFLDQVTPPYYFFGTLLTASVVLAVLAYTPLGVACTGTVGCLVLALTEAFKDNVGPLTVTTLIVLAVITVLSVALCALRFRIEKRFRRVQTVAEVVQLALLRPLPAQVGPVRMAGFYRAADDEALIGGDLYSVRRTPFGIRVIVGDVRGKGIDTTQTLTTVLSTFREAALLQPTLPQLADRIDTALKLDRDNSDLYPSISDGPRVPASPNGSEDAVTPEDELFVTAVLLEFPPHSHEVRVVDRGHQPLLLVGSGDATVVETEHSLPLGMGDLLAEQPRTTTHAMRPGDTLIAYSDGVTEARDRAGAFYPLRARLQAHCDSSPQPCSPDDVIDFLQRDLARWAPALTDDVVAIALQPVPPAPDM
;
A
#
# COMPACT_ATOMS: atom_id res chain seq x y z
N MET A 1 30.72 -9.98 27.73
CA MET A 1 30.29 -9.19 26.55
C MET A 1 29.00 -9.81 26.02
N GLY A 2 27.84 -9.44 26.56
CA GLY A 2 26.61 -10.18 26.26
C GLY A 2 25.41 -9.76 27.09
N ILE A 3 24.97 -8.49 26.98
CA ILE A 3 23.71 -8.02 27.61
C ILE A 3 22.93 -7.06 26.66
N GLY A 4 23.29 -6.94 25.38
CA GLY A 4 22.71 -5.92 24.49
C GLY A 4 21.52 -6.32 23.60
N ARG A 5 21.37 -7.61 23.24
CA ARG A 5 20.45 -8.03 22.15
C ARG A 5 18.99 -8.24 22.58
N SER A 6 18.73 -8.56 23.84
CA SER A 6 17.39 -8.94 24.30
C SER A 6 16.41 -7.79 24.52
N ALA A 7 16.89 -6.55 24.67
CA ALA A 7 16.02 -5.37 24.84
C ALA A 7 15.49 -4.84 23.49
N GLN A 8 16.29 -4.96 22.43
CA GLN A 8 15.96 -4.46 21.10
C GLN A 8 15.02 -5.41 20.34
N GLU A 9 15.20 -6.73 20.50
CA GLU A 9 14.25 -7.75 20.01
C GLU A 9 12.90 -7.69 20.73
N ARG A 10 12.89 -7.43 22.05
CA ARG A 10 11.64 -7.23 22.80
C ARG A 10 10.91 -5.94 22.42
N ARG A 11 11.64 -4.87 22.07
CA ARG A 11 11.05 -3.63 21.53
C ARG A 11 10.49 -3.82 20.12
N ARG A 12 11.11 -4.66 19.28
CA ARG A 12 10.61 -5.02 17.94
C ARG A 12 9.39 -5.95 17.99
N GLN A 13 9.36 -6.95 18.85
CA GLN A 13 8.16 -7.81 19.03
C GLN A 13 6.96 -7.07 19.64
N ALA A 14 7.21 -6.01 20.42
CA ALA A 14 6.15 -5.15 20.94
C ALA A 14 5.52 -4.25 19.86
N ALA A 15 6.20 -4.04 18.73
CA ALA A 15 5.70 -3.23 17.61
C ALA A 15 4.83 -4.03 16.62
N GLU A 16 5.00 -5.36 16.55
CA GLU A 16 4.25 -6.22 15.60
C GLU A 16 2.98 -6.86 16.20
N ASN A 17 2.74 -6.70 17.51
CA ASN A 17 1.54 -7.22 18.15
C ASN A 17 0.70 -6.03 18.68
N PRO A 18 -0.47 -5.72 18.09
CA PRO A 18 -1.33 -4.63 18.57
C PRO A 18 -1.93 -4.91 19.97
N TRP A 19 -1.62 -6.08 20.54
CA TRP A 19 -1.98 -6.49 21.87
C TRP A 19 -0.84 -6.23 22.83
N PRO A 20 -1.12 -5.69 24.04
CA PRO A 20 -0.09 -5.51 25.05
C PRO A 20 0.62 -6.84 25.33
N PRO A 21 1.91 -6.82 25.67
CA PRO A 21 2.70 -8.03 25.92
C PRO A 21 1.99 -8.95 26.93
N ARG A 22 2.08 -10.27 26.71
CA ARG A 22 1.26 -11.29 27.41
C ARG A 22 1.24 -11.19 28.95
N TRP A 23 2.29 -10.63 29.56
CA TRP A 23 2.35 -10.40 31.00
C TRP A 23 1.35 -9.34 31.51
N ILE A 24 1.00 -8.34 30.69
CA ILE A 24 0.03 -7.29 31.05
C ILE A 24 -1.38 -7.86 31.22
N ARG A 25 -1.72 -8.95 30.50
CA ARG A 25 -3.01 -9.63 30.65
C ARG A 25 -3.20 -10.24 32.05
N TRP A 26 -2.12 -10.54 32.76
CA TRP A 26 -2.20 -11.09 34.11
C TRP A 26 -2.34 -10.03 35.21
N LEU A 27 -2.14 -8.74 34.90
CA LEU A 27 -2.20 -7.67 35.90
C LEU A 27 -3.60 -7.48 36.52
N PRO A 28 -4.72 -7.40 35.74
CA PRO A 28 -6.05 -7.26 36.34
C PRO A 28 -6.45 -8.40 37.28
N PRO A 29 -6.32 -9.70 36.91
CA PRO A 29 -6.66 -10.79 37.84
C PRO A 29 -5.68 -10.90 39.01
N ALA A 30 -4.39 -10.57 38.82
CA ALA A 30 -3.43 -10.55 39.93
C ALA A 30 -3.80 -9.50 40.98
N LEU A 31 -4.24 -8.30 40.57
CA LEU A 31 -4.69 -7.26 41.50
C LEU A 31 -5.94 -7.68 42.29
N ILE A 32 -6.87 -8.41 41.66
CA ILE A 32 -8.04 -8.95 42.35
C ILE A 32 -7.59 -9.99 43.40
N ALA A 33 -6.70 -10.90 43.03
CA ALA A 33 -6.17 -11.91 43.94
C ALA A 33 -5.40 -11.29 45.13
N VAL A 34 -4.57 -10.27 44.86
CA VAL A 34 -3.85 -9.51 45.90
C VAL A 34 -4.83 -8.79 46.83
N SER A 35 -5.89 -8.18 46.27
CA SER A 35 -6.93 -7.52 47.06
C SER A 35 -7.61 -8.52 48.00
N MET A 36 -8.00 -9.70 47.51
CA MET A 36 -8.60 -10.77 48.33
C MET A 36 -7.64 -11.27 49.42
N PHE A 37 -6.36 -11.45 49.09
CA PHE A 37 -5.36 -11.91 50.05
C PHE A 37 -5.12 -10.88 51.16
N LEU A 38 -4.95 -9.61 50.80
CA LEU A 38 -4.77 -8.53 51.78
C LEU A 38 -5.99 -8.40 52.69
N ASP A 39 -7.19 -8.55 52.15
CA ASP A 39 -8.42 -8.47 52.93
C ASP A 39 -8.61 -9.65 53.91
N GLN A 40 -7.94 -10.79 53.67
CA GLN A 40 -7.93 -11.94 54.58
C GLN A 40 -6.87 -11.83 55.69
N VAL A 41 -5.71 -11.26 55.38
CA VAL A 41 -4.57 -11.18 56.31
C VAL A 41 -4.61 -9.93 57.18
N THR A 42 -5.29 -8.88 56.71
CA THR A 42 -5.27 -7.57 57.36
C THR A 42 -6.50 -7.39 58.27
N PRO A 43 -6.35 -6.73 59.43
CA PRO A 43 -7.47 -6.44 60.31
C PRO A 43 -8.60 -5.61 59.65
N PRO A 44 -9.85 -5.69 60.18
CA PRO A 44 -11.06 -5.14 59.54
C PRO A 44 -11.08 -3.62 59.34
N TYR A 45 -10.15 -2.89 59.95
CA TYR A 45 -10.05 -1.43 59.82
C TYR A 45 -9.28 -0.97 58.57
N TYR A 46 -8.61 -1.88 57.85
CA TYR A 46 -7.97 -1.58 56.58
C TYR A 46 -8.86 -2.02 55.41
N PHE A 47 -9.11 -1.09 54.49
CA PHE A 47 -10.01 -1.30 53.36
C PHE A 47 -9.23 -1.30 52.02
N PHE A 48 -9.22 -2.43 51.32
CA PHE A 48 -8.48 -2.62 50.07
C PHE A 48 -9.34 -2.64 48.80
N GLY A 49 -10.61 -2.23 48.89
CA GLY A 49 -11.52 -2.17 47.74
C GLY A 49 -11.05 -1.24 46.60
N THR A 50 -10.14 -0.31 46.89
CA THR A 50 -9.49 0.56 45.88
C THR A 50 -8.56 -0.20 44.93
N LEU A 51 -8.06 -1.38 45.28
CA LEU A 51 -7.29 -2.21 44.34
C LEU A 51 -8.17 -2.80 43.23
N LEU A 52 -9.45 -3.02 43.51
CA LEU A 52 -10.42 -3.51 42.52
C LEU A 52 -10.69 -2.45 41.45
N THR A 53 -10.75 -1.16 41.82
CA THR A 53 -10.91 -0.08 40.84
C THR A 53 -9.68 0.03 39.92
N ALA A 54 -8.47 -0.11 40.47
CA ALA A 54 -7.23 -0.14 39.68
C ALA A 54 -7.20 -1.32 38.69
N SER A 55 -7.72 -2.49 39.09
CA SER A 55 -7.84 -3.67 38.20
C SER A 55 -8.72 -3.38 36.98
N VAL A 56 -9.87 -2.72 37.18
CA VAL A 56 -10.80 -2.37 36.10
C VAL A 56 -10.19 -1.36 35.12
N VAL A 57 -9.44 -0.37 35.61
CA VAL A 57 -8.75 0.60 34.74
C VAL A 57 -7.66 -0.09 33.91
N LEU A 58 -6.89 -1.00 34.51
CA LEU A 58 -5.87 -1.77 33.78
C LEU A 58 -6.47 -2.73 32.75
N ALA A 59 -7.68 -3.25 33.00
CA ALA A 59 -8.40 -4.09 32.04
C ALA A 59 -8.65 -3.37 30.70
N VAL A 60 -8.81 -2.04 30.69
CA VAL A 60 -9.00 -1.23 29.47
C VAL A 60 -7.83 -1.37 28.49
N LEU A 61 -6.62 -1.61 29.02
CA LEU A 61 -5.42 -1.78 28.20
C LEU A 61 -5.31 -3.20 27.65
N ALA A 62 -5.75 -4.20 28.41
CA ALA A 62 -5.49 -5.62 28.17
C ALA A 62 -6.62 -6.38 27.44
N TYR A 63 -7.87 -5.92 27.58
CA TYR A 63 -9.06 -6.68 27.19
C TYR A 63 -10.00 -5.91 26.26
N THR A 64 -10.94 -6.66 25.67
CA THR A 64 -12.08 -6.12 24.92
C THR A 64 -13.09 -5.45 25.87
N PRO A 65 -14.04 -4.63 25.38
CA PRO A 65 -15.06 -4.01 26.24
C PRO A 65 -15.86 -5.04 27.06
N LEU A 66 -16.10 -6.23 26.50
CA LEU A 66 -16.71 -7.34 27.23
C LEU A 66 -15.81 -7.84 28.38
N GLY A 67 -14.51 -7.96 28.15
CA GLY A 67 -13.56 -8.37 29.19
C GLY A 67 -13.38 -7.32 30.30
N VAL A 68 -13.44 -6.03 29.98
CA VAL A 68 -13.47 -4.94 30.98
C VAL A 68 -14.74 -5.04 31.83
N ALA A 69 -15.90 -5.25 31.20
CA ALA A 69 -17.17 -5.43 31.91
C ALA A 69 -17.11 -6.65 32.84
N CYS A 70 -16.59 -7.79 32.38
CA CYS A 70 -16.38 -8.98 33.22
C CYS A 70 -15.44 -8.71 34.40
N THR A 71 -14.37 -7.93 34.20
CA THR A 71 -13.43 -7.61 35.29
C THR A 71 -14.11 -6.76 36.36
N GLY A 72 -14.90 -5.76 35.96
CA GLY A 72 -15.64 -4.92 36.90
C GLY A 72 -16.77 -5.67 37.62
N THR A 73 -17.50 -6.55 36.94
CA THR A 73 -18.54 -7.37 37.60
C THR A 73 -17.94 -8.34 38.62
N VAL A 74 -16.80 -8.98 38.30
CA VAL A 74 -16.07 -9.81 39.25
C VAL A 74 -15.58 -8.98 40.44
N GLY A 75 -15.03 -7.78 40.21
CA GLY A 75 -14.64 -6.87 41.28
C GLY A 75 -15.79 -6.53 42.23
N CYS A 76 -16.96 -6.14 41.68
CA CYS A 76 -18.15 -5.87 42.49
C CYS A 76 -18.62 -7.09 43.28
N LEU A 77 -18.60 -8.28 42.68
CA LEU A 77 -19.00 -9.52 43.33
C LEU A 77 -18.05 -9.88 44.48
N VAL A 78 -16.73 -9.76 44.27
CA VAL A 78 -15.71 -10.00 45.31
C VAL A 78 -15.90 -9.05 46.48
N LEU A 79 -16.10 -7.76 46.22
CA LEU A 79 -16.33 -6.77 47.28
C LEU A 79 -17.61 -7.07 48.06
N ALA A 80 -18.71 -7.35 47.36
CA ALA A 80 -20.01 -7.64 47.98
C ALA A 80 -19.98 -8.91 48.83
N LEU A 81 -19.39 -9.99 48.32
CA LEU A 81 -19.28 -11.26 49.06
C LEU A 81 -18.41 -11.11 50.29
N THR A 82 -17.23 -10.49 50.16
CA THR A 82 -16.28 -10.45 51.27
C THR A 82 -16.79 -9.63 52.45
N GLU A 83 -17.48 -8.52 52.17
CA GLU A 83 -18.11 -7.70 53.21
C GLU A 83 -19.40 -8.31 53.77
N ALA A 84 -20.17 -9.04 52.95
CA ALA A 84 -21.33 -9.80 53.42
C ALA A 84 -20.93 -10.93 54.37
N PHE A 85 -19.83 -11.65 54.09
CA PHE A 85 -19.30 -12.68 55.00
C PHE A 85 -18.74 -12.12 56.31
N LYS A 86 -18.33 -10.84 56.32
CA LYS A 86 -17.81 -10.15 57.51
C LYS A 86 -18.89 -9.43 58.33
N ASP A 87 -20.17 -9.53 57.94
CA ASP A 87 -21.30 -8.76 58.49
C ASP A 87 -21.05 -7.24 58.56
N ASN A 88 -20.19 -6.74 57.67
CA ASN A 88 -19.60 -5.41 57.75
C ASN A 88 -20.12 -4.49 56.62
N VAL A 89 -21.40 -4.65 56.30
CA VAL A 89 -22.09 -3.84 55.28
C VAL A 89 -22.32 -2.43 55.83
N GLY A 90 -21.27 -1.61 55.78
CA GLY A 90 -21.27 -0.22 56.21
C GLY A 90 -21.46 0.77 55.07
N PRO A 91 -21.65 2.07 55.39
CA PRO A 91 -21.76 3.14 54.40
C PRO A 91 -20.57 3.19 53.43
N LEU A 92 -19.35 2.91 53.90
CA LEU A 92 -18.12 2.87 53.09
C LEU A 92 -18.15 1.78 52.00
N THR A 93 -18.74 0.62 52.30
CA THR A 93 -18.91 -0.49 51.37
C THR A 93 -19.87 -0.10 50.25
N VAL A 94 -21.00 0.52 50.61
CA VAL A 94 -21.98 1.02 49.63
C VAL A 94 -21.35 2.09 48.74
N THR A 95 -20.62 3.06 49.33
CA THR A 95 -19.92 4.10 48.55
C THR A 95 -18.90 3.49 47.59
N THR A 96 -18.12 2.49 48.02
CA THR A 96 -17.10 1.87 47.16
C THR A 96 -17.71 1.03 46.05
N LEU A 97 -18.82 0.31 46.30
CA LEU A 97 -19.56 -0.40 45.27
C LEU A 97 -20.08 0.56 44.19
N ILE A 98 -20.65 1.70 44.60
CA ILE A 98 -21.12 2.74 43.67
C ILE A 98 -19.93 3.28 42.86
N VAL A 99 -18.82 3.64 43.51
CA VAL A 99 -17.61 4.15 42.82
C VAL A 99 -17.07 3.12 41.84
N LEU A 100 -16.97 1.84 42.22
CA LEU A 100 -16.48 0.76 41.36
C LEU A 100 -17.42 0.51 40.17
N ALA A 101 -18.74 0.56 40.38
CA ALA A 101 -19.72 0.45 39.31
C ALA A 101 -19.59 1.61 38.31
N VAL A 102 -19.47 2.85 38.79
CA VAL A 102 -19.28 4.04 37.94
C VAL A 102 -17.97 3.95 37.15
N ILE A 103 -16.87 3.59 37.81
CA ILE A 103 -15.56 3.41 37.15
C ILE A 103 -15.64 2.30 36.10
N THR A 104 -16.37 1.22 36.37
CA THR A 104 -16.58 0.12 35.40
C THR A 104 -17.33 0.60 34.18
N VAL A 105 -18.45 1.31 34.35
CA VAL A 105 -19.22 1.87 33.23
C VAL A 105 -18.36 2.83 32.39
N LEU A 106 -17.63 3.74 33.04
CA LEU A 106 -16.74 4.69 32.35
C LEU A 106 -15.61 3.96 31.63
N SER A 107 -15.01 2.94 32.24
CA SER A 107 -13.93 2.14 31.65
C SER A 107 -14.41 1.33 30.45
N VAL A 108 -15.62 0.77 30.50
CA VAL A 108 -16.25 0.10 29.35
C VAL A 108 -16.52 1.11 28.24
N ALA A 109 -17.03 2.30 28.56
CA ALA A 109 -17.27 3.36 27.58
C ALA A 109 -15.96 3.84 26.91
N LEU A 110 -14.90 4.06 27.69
CA LEU A 110 -13.57 4.41 27.20
C LEU A 110 -12.96 3.29 26.35
N CYS A 111 -13.08 2.03 26.78
CA CYS A 111 -12.63 0.87 26.01
C CYS A 111 -13.41 0.73 24.70
N ALA A 112 -14.73 0.94 24.73
CA ALA A 112 -15.57 0.92 23.54
C ALA A 112 -15.27 2.11 22.61
N LEU A 113 -14.99 3.30 23.15
CA LEU A 113 -14.57 4.46 22.38
C LEU A 113 -13.21 4.21 21.74
N ARG A 114 -12.21 3.74 22.50
CA ARG A 114 -10.91 3.30 21.98
C ARG A 114 -11.11 2.27 20.87
N PHE A 115 -11.89 1.22 21.10
CA PHE A 115 -12.12 0.16 20.12
C PHE A 115 -12.88 0.67 18.88
N ARG A 116 -13.76 1.66 19.03
CA ARG A 116 -14.43 2.35 17.91
C ARG A 116 -13.46 3.27 17.15
N ILE A 117 -12.58 3.99 17.85
CA ILE A 117 -11.54 4.85 17.26
C ILE A 117 -10.53 3.98 16.51
N GLU A 118 -10.06 2.89 17.12
CA GLU A 118 -9.12 1.92 16.55
C GLU A 118 -9.73 1.18 15.34
N LYS A 119 -11.05 0.94 15.35
CA LYS A 119 -11.80 0.50 14.15
C LYS A 119 -11.99 1.59 13.10
N ARG A 120 -12.13 2.87 13.50
CA ARG A 120 -12.22 4.01 12.57
C ARG A 120 -10.87 4.32 11.92
N PHE A 121 -9.75 4.04 12.60
CA PHE A 121 -8.39 4.09 12.06
C PHE A 121 -8.08 2.97 11.05
N ARG A 122 -9.02 2.06 10.75
CA ARG A 122 -8.93 1.16 9.58
C ARG A 122 -9.86 1.60 8.43
N ARG A 123 -10.38 2.83 8.48
CA ARG A 123 -11.35 3.32 7.50
C ARG A 123 -11.18 4.82 7.21
N VAL A 124 -9.98 5.17 6.72
CA VAL A 124 -9.76 6.32 5.82
C VAL A 124 -9.11 5.87 4.49
N GLN A 125 -9.18 4.58 4.14
CA GLN A 125 -8.75 4.06 2.83
C GLN A 125 -9.78 4.20 1.69
N THR A 126 -10.89 4.95 1.82
CA THR A 126 -12.02 4.86 0.87
C THR A 126 -12.15 6.02 -0.14
N VAL A 127 -11.23 6.97 -0.22
CA VAL A 127 -11.30 8.02 -1.28
C VAL A 127 -10.15 7.93 -2.26
N ALA A 128 -8.90 7.86 -1.80
CA ALA A 128 -7.74 7.72 -2.67
C ALA A 128 -7.78 6.43 -3.50
N GLU A 129 -8.03 5.28 -2.87
CA GLU A 129 -8.16 3.99 -3.57
C GLU A 129 -9.36 3.99 -4.54
N VAL A 130 -10.48 4.62 -4.18
CA VAL A 130 -11.67 4.71 -5.05
C VAL A 130 -11.41 5.62 -6.26
N VAL A 131 -10.72 6.75 -6.07
CA VAL A 131 -10.31 7.63 -7.17
C VAL A 131 -9.29 6.91 -8.06
N GLN A 132 -8.31 6.24 -7.48
CA GLN A 132 -7.27 5.54 -8.22
C GLN A 132 -7.83 4.35 -9.01
N LEU A 133 -8.74 3.55 -8.43
CA LEU A 133 -9.46 2.49 -9.15
C LEU A 133 -10.48 3.04 -10.17
N ALA A 134 -10.96 4.27 -10.01
CA ALA A 134 -11.76 4.93 -11.04
C ALA A 134 -10.89 5.37 -12.24
N LEU A 135 -9.62 5.73 -12.00
CA LEU A 135 -8.65 6.08 -13.04
C LEU A 135 -8.05 4.83 -13.71
N LEU A 136 -7.69 3.82 -12.92
CA LEU A 136 -7.13 2.53 -13.34
C LEU A 136 -8.25 1.49 -13.50
N ARG A 137 -8.68 1.30 -14.74
CA ARG A 137 -9.74 0.32 -15.05
C ARG A 137 -9.20 -1.11 -14.84
N PRO A 138 -10.02 -2.04 -14.31
CA PRO A 138 -9.63 -3.44 -14.22
C PRO A 138 -9.15 -3.96 -15.58
N LEU A 139 -7.99 -4.62 -15.57
CA LEU A 139 -7.45 -5.23 -16.79
C LEU A 139 -8.38 -6.38 -17.24
N PRO A 140 -8.91 -6.35 -18.48
CA PRO A 140 -9.64 -7.48 -19.02
C PRO A 140 -8.68 -8.65 -19.22
N ALA A 141 -9.13 -9.90 -19.04
CA ALA A 141 -8.27 -11.08 -19.23
C ALA A 141 -7.68 -11.19 -20.66
N GLN A 142 -8.32 -10.57 -21.66
CA GLN A 142 -7.87 -10.56 -23.04
C GLN A 142 -8.38 -9.33 -23.80
N VAL A 143 -7.52 -8.73 -24.63
CA VAL A 143 -7.89 -7.70 -25.62
C VAL A 143 -7.38 -8.10 -27.00
N GLY A 144 -8.30 -8.56 -27.86
CA GLY A 144 -7.90 -9.08 -29.18
C GLY A 144 -6.97 -10.27 -29.05
N PRO A 145 -5.84 -10.32 -29.76
CA PRO A 145 -4.91 -11.44 -29.69
C PRO A 145 -3.97 -11.35 -28.48
N VAL A 146 -4.19 -10.50 -27.48
CA VAL A 146 -3.29 -10.37 -26.32
C VAL A 146 -4.02 -10.76 -25.04
N ARG A 147 -3.57 -11.85 -24.41
CA ARG A 147 -3.96 -12.21 -23.04
C ARG A 147 -3.18 -11.34 -22.07
N MET A 148 -3.84 -10.96 -20.98
CA MET A 148 -3.21 -10.11 -19.98
C MET A 148 -3.75 -10.40 -18.59
N ALA A 149 -2.87 -10.26 -17.61
CA ALA A 149 -3.20 -10.26 -16.21
C ALA A 149 -2.41 -9.12 -15.56
N GLY A 150 -2.91 -8.58 -14.47
CA GLY A 150 -2.16 -7.61 -13.70
C GLY A 150 -2.74 -7.43 -12.33
N PHE A 151 -1.93 -6.90 -11.43
CA PHE A 151 -2.37 -6.55 -10.10
C PHE A 151 -1.83 -5.18 -9.71
N TYR A 152 -2.58 -4.55 -8.81
CA TYR A 152 -2.22 -3.31 -8.15
C TYR A 152 -2.28 -3.56 -6.64
N ARG A 153 -1.28 -3.10 -5.90
CA ARG A 153 -1.28 -3.11 -4.43
C ARG A 153 -0.72 -1.78 -3.93
N ALA A 154 -1.55 -1.06 -3.17
CA ALA A 154 -1.16 0.22 -2.59
C ALA A 154 -0.11 0.04 -1.47
N ALA A 155 0.70 1.07 -1.25
CA ALA A 155 1.61 1.20 -0.12
C ALA A 155 0.84 1.21 1.22
N ASP A 156 1.51 0.79 2.30
CA ASP A 156 0.89 0.74 3.64
C ASP A 156 0.83 2.10 4.35
N ASP A 157 1.55 3.12 3.85
CA ASP A 157 1.57 4.46 4.46
C ASP A 157 0.45 5.35 3.88
N GLU A 158 -0.50 5.72 4.75
CA GLU A 158 -1.95 5.69 4.48
C GLU A 158 -2.59 7.03 4.03
N ALA A 159 -1.92 7.88 3.25
CA ALA A 159 -2.41 9.26 3.05
C ALA A 159 -2.51 9.80 1.61
N LEU A 160 -1.94 9.16 0.58
CA LEU A 160 -1.78 9.79 -0.74
C LEU A 160 -2.16 8.84 -1.88
N ILE A 161 -2.69 9.41 -2.98
CA ILE A 161 -2.92 8.68 -4.23
C ILE A 161 -1.56 8.35 -4.85
N GLY A 162 -1.43 7.11 -5.34
CA GLY A 162 -0.25 6.61 -6.03
C GLY A 162 0.11 7.29 -7.33
N GLY A 163 1.39 7.23 -7.68
CA GLY A 163 1.90 7.63 -9.00
C GLY A 163 1.78 6.55 -10.08
N ASP A 164 1.61 5.29 -9.67
CA ASP A 164 1.55 4.14 -10.56
C ASP A 164 0.37 4.19 -11.54
N LEU A 165 0.64 3.95 -12.81
CA LEU A 165 -0.32 4.05 -13.90
C LEU A 165 -0.24 2.90 -14.89
N TYR A 166 -1.42 2.53 -15.42
CA TYR A 166 -1.52 1.69 -16.59
C TYR A 166 -2.80 1.93 -17.39
N SER A 167 -2.73 1.65 -18.70
CA SER A 167 -3.92 1.60 -19.54
C SER A 167 -3.66 0.75 -20.79
N VAL A 168 -4.70 0.02 -21.21
CA VAL A 168 -4.70 -0.82 -22.42
C VAL A 168 -5.77 -0.31 -23.38
N ARG A 169 -5.45 -0.25 -24.67
CA ARG A 169 -6.43 0.08 -25.72
C ARG A 169 -6.21 -0.70 -27.00
N ARG A 170 -7.30 -1.20 -27.59
CA ARG A 170 -7.30 -1.66 -28.98
C ARG A 170 -7.34 -0.45 -29.91
N THR A 171 -6.48 -0.43 -30.92
CA THR A 171 -6.33 0.65 -31.89
C THR A 171 -6.27 0.10 -33.31
N PRO A 172 -6.35 0.94 -34.36
CA PRO A 172 -6.11 0.50 -35.75
C PRO A 172 -4.68 -0.04 -35.97
N PHE A 173 -3.74 0.30 -35.10
CA PHE A 173 -2.33 -0.07 -35.19
C PHE A 173 -1.96 -1.32 -34.37
N GLY A 174 -2.93 -1.89 -33.65
CA GLY A 174 -2.72 -3.07 -32.79
C GLY A 174 -3.26 -2.87 -31.38
N ILE A 175 -2.72 -3.62 -30.42
CA ILE A 175 -3.01 -3.40 -28.99
C ILE A 175 -1.91 -2.50 -28.44
N ARG A 176 -2.29 -1.36 -27.86
CA ARG A 176 -1.36 -0.44 -27.20
C ARG A 176 -1.53 -0.46 -25.70
N VAL A 177 -0.42 -0.40 -24.99
CA VAL A 177 -0.36 -0.39 -23.53
C VAL A 177 0.56 0.75 -23.09
N ILE A 178 0.18 1.44 -22.03
CA ILE A 178 1.07 2.30 -21.26
C ILE A 178 1.15 1.74 -19.85
N VAL A 179 2.37 1.68 -19.31
CA VAL A 179 2.66 1.39 -17.90
C VAL A 179 3.68 2.41 -17.43
N GLY A 180 3.55 2.92 -16.22
CA GLY A 180 4.48 3.93 -15.73
C GLY A 180 4.22 4.32 -14.29
N ASP A 181 5.04 5.24 -13.81
CA ASP A 181 4.92 5.86 -12.50
C ASP A 181 5.19 7.37 -12.61
N VAL A 182 4.35 8.15 -11.93
CA VAL A 182 4.49 9.59 -11.80
C VAL A 182 5.34 9.89 -10.58
N ARG A 183 6.47 10.56 -10.78
CA ARG A 183 7.36 10.94 -9.70
C ARG A 183 6.69 11.98 -8.78
N GLY A 184 6.40 11.58 -7.55
CA GLY A 184 5.75 12.42 -6.53
C GLY A 184 4.63 11.66 -5.82
N LYS A 185 4.04 12.24 -4.77
CA LYS A 185 2.87 11.67 -4.10
C LYS A 185 1.83 12.75 -3.84
N GLY A 186 0.54 12.41 -3.98
CA GLY A 186 -0.57 13.28 -3.57
C GLY A 186 -1.48 13.76 -4.69
N ILE A 187 -2.09 14.93 -4.48
CA ILE A 187 -3.16 15.45 -5.35
C ILE A 187 -2.60 15.88 -6.70
N ASP A 188 -1.42 16.48 -6.73
CA ASP A 188 -0.75 16.94 -7.97
C ASP A 188 -0.39 15.75 -8.88
N THR A 189 0.07 14.65 -8.28
CA THR A 189 0.27 13.36 -8.96
C THR A 189 -1.00 12.88 -9.67
N THR A 190 -2.17 13.12 -9.06
CA THR A 190 -3.46 12.69 -9.64
C THR A 190 -3.82 13.47 -10.90
N GLN A 191 -3.48 14.76 -10.95
CA GLN A 191 -3.68 15.59 -12.14
C GLN A 191 -2.79 15.11 -13.29
N THR A 192 -1.49 14.95 -13.04
CA THR A 192 -0.54 14.41 -14.03
C THR A 192 -0.97 13.04 -14.54
N LEU A 193 -1.36 12.13 -13.64
CA LEU A 193 -1.89 10.81 -13.96
C LEU A 193 -3.12 10.91 -14.89
N THR A 194 -4.05 11.82 -14.57
CA THR A 194 -5.27 12.03 -15.35
C THR A 194 -4.95 12.58 -16.74
N THR A 195 -4.01 13.52 -16.85
CA THR A 195 -3.52 14.07 -18.12
C THR A 195 -2.92 12.96 -18.98
N VAL A 196 -1.99 12.16 -18.44
CA VAL A 196 -1.36 11.05 -19.17
C VAL A 196 -2.39 10.03 -19.64
N LEU A 197 -3.27 9.55 -18.75
CA LEU A 197 -4.24 8.52 -19.10
C LEU A 197 -5.27 9.01 -20.11
N SER A 198 -5.73 10.27 -19.99
CA SER A 198 -6.69 10.86 -20.91
C SER A 198 -6.09 11.07 -22.31
N THR A 199 -4.88 11.61 -22.37
CA THR A 199 -4.16 11.79 -23.63
C THR A 199 -3.77 10.47 -24.25
N PHE A 200 -3.25 9.49 -23.49
CA PHE A 200 -2.97 8.15 -24.00
C PHE A 200 -4.24 7.54 -24.61
N ARG A 201 -5.37 7.59 -23.90
CA ARG A 201 -6.63 7.05 -24.40
C ARG A 201 -6.94 7.68 -25.75
N GLU A 202 -6.97 8.99 -25.87
CA GLU A 202 -7.29 9.70 -27.13
C GLU A 202 -6.24 9.46 -28.23
N ALA A 203 -4.99 9.82 -27.98
CA ALA A 203 -3.89 9.80 -28.94
C ALA A 203 -3.53 8.39 -29.42
N ALA A 204 -3.75 7.34 -28.62
CA ALA A 204 -3.46 5.96 -29.05
C ALA A 204 -4.29 5.54 -30.27
N LEU A 205 -5.45 6.14 -30.51
CA LEU A 205 -6.25 5.89 -31.72
C LEU A 205 -5.80 6.69 -32.94
N LEU A 206 -5.17 7.84 -32.72
CA LEU A 206 -4.91 8.82 -33.76
C LEU A 206 -3.47 8.78 -34.27
N GLN A 207 -2.50 8.53 -33.38
CA GLN A 207 -1.08 8.60 -33.71
C GLN A 207 -0.60 7.29 -34.34
N PRO A 208 -0.05 7.29 -35.57
CA PRO A 208 0.43 6.07 -36.23
C PRO A 208 1.57 5.34 -35.51
N THR A 209 2.48 6.06 -34.86
CA THR A 209 3.67 5.47 -34.23
C THR A 209 3.72 5.72 -32.72
N LEU A 210 4.44 4.86 -31.99
CA LEU A 210 4.65 5.03 -30.55
C LEU A 210 5.41 6.32 -30.19
N PRO A 211 6.46 6.76 -30.93
CA PRO A 211 7.12 8.03 -30.65
C PRO A 211 6.18 9.23 -30.81
N GLN A 212 5.31 9.23 -31.82
CA GLN A 212 4.30 10.27 -31.98
C GLN A 212 3.26 10.26 -30.84
N LEU A 213 2.93 9.08 -30.32
CA LEU A 213 2.10 8.95 -29.13
C LEU A 213 2.79 9.53 -27.88
N ALA A 214 4.09 9.25 -27.71
CA ALA A 214 4.89 9.83 -26.62
C ALA A 214 4.95 11.36 -26.73
N ASP A 215 5.29 11.90 -27.90
CA ASP A 215 5.34 13.35 -28.16
C ASP A 215 4.00 14.03 -27.85
N ARG A 216 2.87 13.37 -28.18
CA ARG A 216 1.54 13.91 -27.89
C ARG A 216 1.27 13.96 -26.38
N ILE A 217 1.71 12.97 -25.61
CA ILE A 217 1.62 12.96 -24.15
C ILE A 217 2.55 14.03 -23.55
N ASP A 218 3.80 14.13 -24.03
CA ASP A 218 4.75 15.18 -23.63
C ASP A 218 4.15 16.58 -23.84
N THR A 219 3.53 16.81 -25.00
CA THR A 219 2.85 18.07 -25.30
C THR A 219 1.69 18.34 -24.33
N ALA A 220 0.90 17.31 -23.98
CA ALA A 220 -0.21 17.48 -23.04
C ALA A 220 0.27 17.78 -21.62
N LEU A 221 1.33 17.11 -21.15
CA LEU A 221 1.97 17.38 -19.87
C LEU A 221 2.54 18.79 -19.80
N LYS A 222 3.19 19.25 -20.88
CA LYS A 222 3.68 20.62 -20.99
C LYS A 222 2.55 21.64 -20.88
N LEU A 223 1.45 21.42 -21.60
CA LEU A 223 0.28 22.30 -21.53
C LEU A 223 -0.37 22.32 -20.14
N ASP A 224 -0.37 21.19 -19.44
CA ASP A 224 -0.90 21.09 -18.07
C ASP A 224 -0.02 21.87 -17.09
N ARG A 225 1.31 21.74 -17.21
CA ARG A 225 2.29 22.53 -16.44
C ARG A 225 2.18 24.03 -16.73
N ASP A 226 2.14 24.42 -18.00
CA ASP A 226 2.01 25.85 -18.37
C ASP A 226 0.68 26.46 -17.86
N ASN A 227 -0.35 25.64 -17.62
CA ASN A 227 -1.63 26.06 -17.06
C ASN A 227 -1.65 26.10 -15.52
N SER A 228 -0.70 25.47 -14.81
CA SER A 228 -0.68 25.48 -13.34
C SER A 228 -0.47 26.90 -12.79
N ASP A 229 0.23 27.76 -13.53
CA ASP A 229 0.36 29.19 -13.24
C ASP A 229 -0.99 29.94 -13.21
N LEU A 230 -1.97 29.48 -14.00
CA LEU A 230 -3.31 30.06 -14.05
C LEU A 230 -4.25 29.46 -13.00
N TYR A 231 -3.99 28.23 -12.58
CA TYR A 231 -4.82 27.47 -11.64
C TYR A 231 -3.94 26.87 -10.53
N PRO A 232 -3.62 27.65 -9.48
CA PRO A 232 -2.78 27.16 -8.39
C PRO A 232 -3.39 25.90 -7.76
N SER A 233 -2.54 24.90 -7.50
CA SER A 233 -2.98 23.66 -6.87
C SER A 233 -3.59 23.91 -5.48
N ILE A 234 -4.46 23.00 -5.04
CA ILE A 234 -4.98 22.98 -3.67
C ILE A 234 -3.84 22.76 -2.66
N SER A 235 -2.75 22.10 -3.09
CA SER A 235 -1.54 21.86 -2.32
C SER A 235 -0.70 23.14 -2.12
N ASP A 236 -0.88 24.13 -2.99
CA ASP A 236 -0.16 25.39 -2.96
C ASP A 236 -0.73 26.27 -1.85
N GLY A 237 -0.01 26.33 -0.73
CA GLY A 237 -0.28 27.31 0.32
C GLY A 237 -0.19 28.75 -0.22
N PRO A 238 -0.45 29.78 0.61
CA PRO A 238 -0.36 31.17 0.16
C PRO A 238 1.05 31.46 -0.38
N ARG A 239 1.17 31.66 -1.71
CA ARG A 239 2.42 32.05 -2.37
C ARG A 239 2.92 33.36 -1.76
N VAL A 240 4.03 33.30 -1.01
CA VAL A 240 4.75 34.51 -0.60
C VAL A 240 5.30 35.12 -1.89
N PRO A 241 4.94 36.36 -2.26
CA PRO A 241 5.45 36.96 -3.48
C PRO A 241 6.99 36.96 -3.43
N ALA A 242 7.60 36.47 -4.50
CA ALA A 242 9.04 36.39 -4.64
C ALA A 242 9.68 37.74 -4.26
N SER A 243 10.63 37.69 -3.33
CA SER A 243 11.40 38.87 -2.96
C SER A 243 12.13 39.39 -4.20
N PRO A 244 12.14 40.71 -4.49
CA PRO A 244 12.71 41.26 -5.73
C PRO A 244 14.22 41.04 -5.90
N ASN A 245 14.90 40.43 -4.91
CA ASN A 245 16.35 40.27 -4.85
C ASN A 245 16.80 38.81 -4.53
N GLY A 246 15.99 37.79 -4.83
CA GLY A 246 16.35 36.38 -4.64
C GLY A 246 16.71 35.71 -5.96
N SER A 247 17.87 35.04 -6.00
CA SER A 247 18.37 34.20 -7.09
C SER A 247 17.28 33.36 -7.79
N GLU A 248 17.33 33.31 -9.12
CA GLU A 248 16.46 32.55 -10.04
C GLU A 248 16.45 31.01 -9.85
N ASP A 249 17.03 30.49 -8.76
CA ASP A 249 17.25 29.07 -8.50
C ASP A 249 16.24 28.43 -7.53
N ALA A 250 15.13 29.12 -7.20
CA ALA A 250 14.05 28.51 -6.43
C ALA A 250 13.16 27.65 -7.36
N VAL A 251 13.63 26.44 -7.68
CA VAL A 251 12.85 25.40 -8.35
C VAL A 251 11.51 25.24 -7.63
N THR A 252 10.40 25.52 -8.30
CA THR A 252 9.09 25.29 -7.71
C THR A 252 8.82 23.78 -7.66
N PRO A 253 8.11 23.25 -6.65
CA PRO A 253 7.79 21.82 -6.59
C PRO A 253 7.04 21.29 -7.83
N GLU A 254 6.39 22.19 -8.58
CA GLU A 254 5.65 21.90 -9.81
C GLU A 254 6.57 21.68 -11.02
N ASP A 255 7.81 22.20 -10.99
CA ASP A 255 8.83 21.98 -12.03
C ASP A 255 9.43 20.56 -12.03
N GLU A 256 9.04 19.73 -11.06
CA GLU A 256 9.65 18.43 -10.75
C GLU A 256 8.78 17.21 -11.09
N LEU A 257 7.59 17.41 -11.67
CA LEU A 257 6.67 16.35 -12.06
C LEU A 257 7.03 15.78 -13.44
N PHE A 258 7.53 14.55 -13.44
CA PHE A 258 7.78 13.77 -14.64
C PHE A 258 7.22 12.36 -14.48
N VAL A 259 7.02 11.68 -15.60
CA VAL A 259 6.43 10.35 -15.62
C VAL A 259 7.39 9.37 -16.27
N THR A 260 7.86 8.40 -15.49
CA THR A 260 8.61 7.27 -16.04
C THR A 260 7.59 6.32 -16.67
N ALA A 261 7.72 6.02 -17.95
CA ALA A 261 6.70 5.21 -18.62
C ALA A 261 7.28 4.39 -19.76
N VAL A 262 6.60 3.29 -20.05
CA VAL A 262 6.84 2.46 -21.22
C VAL A 262 5.57 2.39 -22.05
N LEU A 263 5.71 2.64 -23.34
CA LEU A 263 4.66 2.44 -24.33
C LEU A 263 4.93 1.15 -25.08
N LEU A 264 3.93 0.28 -25.12
CA LEU A 264 3.98 -1.00 -25.83
C LEU A 264 2.96 -0.99 -26.95
N GLU A 265 3.32 -1.54 -28.10
CA GLU A 265 2.41 -1.83 -29.21
C GLU A 265 2.62 -3.28 -29.64
N PHE A 266 1.53 -4.04 -29.68
CA PHE A 266 1.44 -5.37 -30.27
C PHE A 266 0.74 -5.21 -31.62
N PRO A 267 1.50 -5.15 -32.74
CA PRO A 267 0.90 -4.97 -34.05
C PRO A 267 -0.04 -6.13 -34.41
N PRO A 268 -1.06 -5.87 -35.25
CA PRO A 268 -1.99 -6.91 -35.65
C PRO A 268 -1.27 -7.98 -36.48
N HIS A 269 -1.57 -9.25 -36.21
CA HIS A 269 -1.03 -10.42 -36.93
C HIS A 269 0.50 -10.58 -36.85
N SER A 270 1.16 -9.95 -35.88
CA SER A 270 2.58 -10.11 -35.64
C SER A 270 2.85 -10.71 -34.26
N HIS A 271 3.99 -11.40 -34.13
CA HIS A 271 4.48 -11.97 -32.88
C HIS A 271 5.64 -11.13 -32.36
N GLU A 272 5.44 -9.82 -32.28
CA GLU A 272 6.46 -8.86 -31.89
C GLU A 272 5.83 -7.77 -31.04
N VAL A 273 6.61 -7.24 -30.12
CA VAL A 273 6.25 -6.08 -29.31
C VAL A 273 7.17 -4.93 -29.70
N ARG A 274 6.57 -3.79 -29.98
CA ARG A 274 7.25 -2.52 -30.18
C ARG A 274 7.22 -1.76 -28.86
N VAL A 275 8.36 -1.20 -28.49
CA VAL A 275 8.60 -0.57 -27.20
C VAL A 275 9.17 0.83 -27.41
N VAL A 276 8.60 1.81 -26.72
CA VAL A 276 9.21 3.13 -26.50
C VAL A 276 9.36 3.32 -25.00
N ASP A 277 10.61 3.41 -24.55
CA ASP A 277 10.98 3.52 -23.15
C ASP A 277 11.29 4.98 -22.79
N ARG A 278 10.48 5.56 -21.90
CA ARG A 278 10.59 6.91 -21.35
C ARG A 278 11.06 6.82 -19.90
N GLY A 279 12.17 6.12 -19.66
CA GLY A 279 12.84 6.03 -18.37
C GLY A 279 12.18 5.08 -17.37
N HIS A 280 11.42 4.09 -17.86
CA HIS A 280 10.73 3.12 -17.01
C HIS A 280 11.67 2.01 -16.52
N GLN A 281 11.18 1.18 -15.58
CA GLN A 281 11.90 -0.03 -15.17
C GLN A 281 12.03 -1.00 -16.35
N PRO A 282 13.14 -1.77 -16.43
CA PRO A 282 13.36 -2.71 -17.51
C PRO A 282 12.23 -3.76 -17.58
N LEU A 283 11.75 -4.05 -18.79
CA LEU A 283 10.75 -5.11 -18.97
C LEU A 283 11.42 -6.49 -18.89
N LEU A 284 10.67 -7.49 -18.45
CA LEU A 284 11.11 -8.89 -18.46
C LEU A 284 10.31 -9.68 -19.49
N LEU A 285 11.01 -10.41 -20.36
CA LEU A 285 10.42 -11.41 -21.22
C LEU A 285 10.65 -12.79 -20.59
N VAL A 286 9.57 -13.48 -20.27
CA VAL A 286 9.60 -14.79 -19.61
C VAL A 286 9.11 -15.84 -20.60
N GLY A 287 10.02 -16.71 -21.02
CA GLY A 287 9.75 -17.81 -21.95
C GLY A 287 9.92 -19.18 -21.29
N SER A 288 10.05 -20.22 -22.14
CA SER A 288 10.36 -21.58 -21.70
C SER A 288 11.83 -21.71 -21.31
N GLY A 289 12.13 -21.45 -20.02
CA GLY A 289 13.45 -21.71 -19.40
C GLY A 289 14.38 -20.50 -19.27
N ASP A 290 13.93 -19.29 -19.60
CA ASP A 290 14.68 -18.06 -19.30
C ASP A 290 13.75 -16.88 -19.04
N ALA A 291 14.18 -16.00 -18.14
CA ALA A 291 13.61 -14.68 -17.90
C ALA A 291 14.67 -13.64 -18.29
N THR A 292 14.50 -13.01 -19.45
CA THR A 292 15.47 -12.06 -20.01
C THR A 292 14.98 -10.63 -19.89
N VAL A 293 15.90 -9.69 -19.70
CA VAL A 293 15.57 -8.26 -19.77
C VAL A 293 15.38 -7.88 -21.24
N VAL A 294 14.32 -7.13 -21.53
CA VAL A 294 14.08 -6.58 -22.87
C VAL A 294 14.99 -5.37 -23.06
N GLU A 295 15.85 -5.42 -24.06
CA GLU A 295 16.78 -4.32 -24.35
C GLU A 295 16.05 -3.15 -25.04
N THR A 296 15.98 -2.00 -24.38
CA THR A 296 15.34 -0.79 -24.89
C THR A 296 16.37 0.31 -25.11
N GLU A 297 16.14 1.15 -26.13
CA GLU A 297 16.80 2.45 -26.18
C GLU A 297 16.11 3.37 -25.16
N HIS A 298 16.82 3.64 -24.06
CA HIS A 298 16.29 4.46 -22.98
C HIS A 298 16.25 5.92 -23.42
N SER A 299 15.17 6.62 -23.08
CA SER A 299 15.04 8.06 -23.30
C SER A 299 14.57 8.76 -22.03
N LEU A 300 14.59 10.10 -22.02
CA LEU A 300 14.16 10.87 -20.85
C LEU A 300 12.70 10.54 -20.47
N PRO A 301 12.31 10.74 -19.19
CA PRO A 301 10.92 10.63 -18.78
C PRO A 301 9.95 11.52 -19.58
N LEU A 302 8.68 11.14 -19.61
CA LEU A 302 7.61 11.99 -20.10
C LEU A 302 7.50 13.25 -19.22
N GLY A 303 7.19 14.39 -19.84
CA GLY A 303 7.27 15.73 -19.24
C GLY A 303 8.62 16.43 -19.47
N MET A 304 9.65 15.68 -19.90
CA MET A 304 10.99 16.20 -20.20
C MET A 304 11.31 16.20 -21.70
N GLY A 305 10.29 16.07 -22.57
CA GLY A 305 10.47 16.03 -24.03
C GLY A 305 11.24 17.22 -24.61
N ASP A 306 11.10 18.42 -24.03
CA ASP A 306 11.80 19.64 -24.46
C ASP A 306 13.34 19.55 -24.32
N LEU A 307 13.83 18.63 -23.49
CA LEU A 307 15.26 18.41 -23.24
C LEU A 307 15.87 17.35 -24.17
N LEU A 308 15.05 16.69 -25.01
CA LEU A 308 15.53 15.67 -25.94
C LEU A 308 16.22 16.30 -27.14
N ALA A 309 17.41 15.80 -27.47
CA ALA A 309 18.10 16.14 -28.70
C ALA A 309 17.57 15.38 -29.93
N GLU A 310 17.06 14.15 -29.72
CA GLU A 310 16.49 13.29 -30.75
C GLU A 310 15.16 12.69 -30.27
N GLN A 311 14.26 12.39 -31.22
CA GLN A 311 13.01 11.69 -30.89
C GLN A 311 13.29 10.29 -30.33
N PRO A 312 12.48 9.81 -29.36
CA PRO A 312 12.60 8.46 -28.84
C PRO A 312 12.45 7.43 -29.95
N ARG A 313 13.34 6.44 -30.00
CA ARG A 313 13.26 5.37 -30.99
C ARG A 313 12.38 4.23 -30.50
N THR A 314 11.72 3.58 -31.45
CA THR A 314 10.99 2.34 -31.19
C THR A 314 11.96 1.17 -31.29
N THR A 315 12.04 0.36 -30.23
CA THR A 315 12.72 -0.93 -30.24
C THR A 315 11.69 -2.03 -30.49
N THR A 316 12.02 -3.02 -31.32
CA THR A 316 11.12 -4.11 -31.67
C THR A 316 11.71 -5.43 -31.21
N HIS A 317 10.92 -6.20 -30.45
CA HIS A 317 11.31 -7.49 -29.90
C HIS A 317 10.39 -8.58 -30.40
N ALA A 318 10.97 -9.65 -30.94
CA ALA A 318 10.22 -10.85 -31.31
C ALA A 318 9.79 -11.60 -30.05
N MET A 319 8.54 -12.07 -30.02
CA MET A 319 7.98 -12.88 -28.96
C MET A 319 7.63 -14.26 -29.51
N ARG A 320 8.13 -15.32 -28.89
CA ARG A 320 7.74 -16.68 -29.27
C ARG A 320 6.35 -16.99 -28.75
N PRO A 321 5.61 -17.91 -29.39
CA PRO A 321 4.35 -18.41 -28.83
C PRO A 321 4.56 -18.93 -27.40
N GLY A 322 3.81 -18.38 -26.44
CA GLY A 322 3.94 -18.72 -25.03
C GLY A 322 4.87 -17.81 -24.22
N ASP A 323 5.61 -16.89 -24.85
CA ASP A 323 6.38 -15.89 -24.13
C ASP A 323 5.45 -14.87 -23.47
N THR A 324 5.75 -14.53 -22.22
CA THR A 324 5.01 -13.56 -21.42
C THR A 324 5.90 -12.36 -21.13
N LEU A 325 5.51 -11.18 -21.59
CA LEU A 325 6.15 -9.91 -21.29
C LEU A 325 5.61 -9.36 -19.98
N ILE A 326 6.48 -8.89 -19.09
CA ILE A 326 6.14 -8.33 -17.79
C ILE A 326 6.63 -6.88 -17.74
N ALA A 327 5.70 -5.95 -17.51
CA ALA A 327 5.96 -4.57 -17.14
C ALA A 327 5.60 -4.37 -15.67
N TYR A 328 6.40 -3.62 -14.91
CA TYR A 328 6.22 -3.46 -13.48
C TYR A 328 6.74 -2.12 -12.99
N SER A 329 6.15 -1.60 -11.90
CA SER A 329 6.67 -0.41 -11.22
C SER A 329 7.86 -0.75 -10.31
N ASP A 330 8.62 0.28 -9.96
CA ASP A 330 9.80 0.15 -9.10
C ASP A 330 9.45 -0.42 -7.73
N GLY A 331 8.24 -0.20 -7.21
CA GLY A 331 7.75 -0.81 -5.97
C GLY A 331 7.84 -2.33 -5.94
N VAL A 332 7.85 -3.02 -7.09
CA VAL A 332 8.16 -4.46 -7.13
C VAL A 332 9.61 -4.72 -6.74
N THR A 333 10.55 -4.05 -7.40
CA THR A 333 12.00 -4.25 -7.22
C THR A 333 12.54 -3.63 -5.94
N GLU A 334 11.93 -2.53 -5.51
CA GLU A 334 12.28 -1.79 -4.30
C GLU A 334 11.69 -2.42 -3.03
N ALA A 335 10.74 -3.36 -3.16
CA ALA A 335 10.19 -4.09 -2.03
C ALA A 335 11.29 -4.80 -1.22
N ARG A 336 11.25 -4.60 0.10
CA ARG A 336 12.31 -5.07 1.00
C ARG A 336 11.84 -6.18 1.91
N ASP A 337 12.69 -7.18 2.11
CA ASP A 337 12.50 -8.16 3.16
C ASP A 337 12.81 -7.58 4.55
N ARG A 338 12.66 -8.40 5.60
CA ARG A 338 12.98 -7.99 6.98
C ARG A 338 14.47 -7.64 7.19
N ALA A 339 15.36 -8.10 6.32
CA ALA A 339 16.78 -7.76 6.35
C ALA A 339 17.11 -6.49 5.55
N GLY A 340 16.12 -5.93 4.83
CA GLY A 340 16.29 -4.75 3.99
C GLY A 340 16.76 -5.06 2.56
N ALA A 341 16.79 -6.33 2.16
CA ALA A 341 17.21 -6.77 0.83
C ALA A 341 16.08 -6.55 -0.19
N PHE A 342 16.45 -5.98 -1.34
CA PHE A 342 15.57 -5.77 -2.47
C PHE A 342 15.06 -7.07 -3.07
N TYR A 343 13.86 -7.03 -3.65
CA TYR A 343 13.21 -8.19 -4.23
C TYR A 343 13.93 -8.64 -5.51
N PRO A 344 14.51 -9.86 -5.56
CA PRO A 344 15.25 -10.34 -6.73
C PRO A 344 14.30 -10.86 -7.82
N LEU A 345 13.49 -9.96 -8.39
CA LEU A 345 12.37 -10.25 -9.31
C LEU A 345 12.72 -11.28 -10.39
N ARG A 346 13.76 -11.00 -11.19
CA ARG A 346 14.18 -11.85 -12.30
C ARG A 346 14.51 -13.27 -11.86
N ALA A 347 15.35 -13.42 -10.83
CA ALA A 347 15.79 -14.73 -10.36
C ALA A 347 14.62 -15.56 -9.79
N ARG A 348 13.67 -14.91 -9.12
CA ARG A 348 12.50 -15.59 -8.55
C ARG A 348 11.48 -15.99 -9.61
N LEU A 349 11.24 -15.13 -10.60
CA LEU A 349 10.41 -15.46 -11.75
C LEU A 349 11.01 -16.61 -12.57
N GLN A 350 12.31 -16.58 -12.82
CA GLN A 350 13.01 -17.66 -13.51
C GLN A 350 12.86 -18.98 -12.74
N ALA A 351 13.14 -18.99 -11.45
CA ALA A 351 12.97 -20.19 -10.62
C ALA A 351 11.52 -20.72 -10.61
N HIS A 352 10.53 -19.82 -10.66
CA HIS A 352 9.13 -20.21 -10.75
C HIS A 352 8.81 -20.89 -12.08
N CYS A 353 9.22 -20.29 -13.20
CA CYS A 353 8.95 -20.83 -14.52
C CYS A 353 9.74 -22.11 -14.82
N ASP A 354 10.96 -22.23 -14.30
CA ASP A 354 11.76 -23.48 -14.40
C ASP A 354 11.11 -24.64 -13.63
N SER A 355 10.36 -24.34 -12.57
CA SER A 355 9.64 -25.34 -11.79
C SER A 355 8.28 -25.73 -12.38
N SER A 356 7.78 -24.98 -13.37
CA SER A 356 6.46 -25.18 -13.95
C SER A 356 6.54 -26.09 -15.19
N PRO A 357 5.71 -27.15 -15.28
CA PRO A 357 5.69 -28.02 -16.45
C PRO A 357 5.00 -27.41 -17.68
N GLN A 358 4.33 -26.26 -17.52
CA GLN A 358 3.64 -25.54 -18.59
C GLN A 358 4.26 -24.15 -18.78
N PRO A 359 4.21 -23.57 -20.00
CA PRO A 359 4.62 -22.19 -20.24
C PRO A 359 3.88 -21.25 -19.29
N CYS A 360 4.62 -20.36 -18.62
CA CYS A 360 4.08 -19.39 -17.67
C CYS A 360 3.06 -18.49 -18.36
N SER A 361 1.77 -18.71 -18.08
CA SER A 361 0.71 -17.84 -18.58
C SER A 361 0.70 -16.52 -17.79
N PRO A 362 0.10 -15.43 -18.32
CA PRO A 362 0.00 -14.17 -17.61
C PRO A 362 -0.58 -14.31 -16.20
N ASP A 363 -1.62 -15.13 -16.05
CA ASP A 363 -2.29 -15.38 -14.77
C ASP A 363 -1.33 -16.08 -13.77
N ASP A 364 -0.60 -17.11 -14.22
CA ASP A 364 0.35 -17.83 -13.37
C ASP A 364 1.47 -16.92 -12.85
N VAL A 365 2.01 -16.08 -13.73
CA VAL A 365 3.07 -15.10 -13.41
C VAL A 365 2.58 -14.11 -12.37
N ILE A 366 1.40 -13.53 -12.57
CA ILE A 366 0.84 -12.53 -11.67
C ILE A 366 0.45 -13.14 -10.32
N ASP A 367 -0.17 -14.33 -10.31
CA ASP A 367 -0.52 -15.05 -9.09
C ASP A 367 0.71 -15.45 -8.28
N PHE A 368 1.80 -15.83 -8.96
CA PHE A 368 3.08 -16.08 -8.32
C PHE A 368 3.63 -14.79 -7.71
N LEU A 369 3.77 -13.71 -8.49
CA LEU A 369 4.32 -12.44 -8.04
C LEU A 369 3.57 -11.89 -6.84
N GLN A 370 2.23 -11.89 -6.89
CA GLN A 370 1.42 -11.39 -5.79
C GLN A 370 1.64 -12.17 -4.49
N ARG A 371 1.67 -13.51 -4.56
CA ARG A 371 1.90 -14.37 -3.38
C ARG A 371 3.34 -14.27 -2.87
N ASP A 372 4.31 -14.22 -3.77
CA ASP A 372 5.72 -14.25 -3.44
C ASP A 372 6.20 -12.91 -2.90
N LEU A 373 5.71 -11.80 -3.46
CA LEU A 373 5.96 -10.44 -2.96
C LEU A 373 5.31 -10.21 -1.60
N ALA A 374 4.08 -10.70 -1.38
CA ALA A 374 3.42 -10.62 -0.06
C ALA A 374 4.16 -11.41 1.04
N ARG A 375 4.86 -12.49 0.66
CA ARG A 375 5.71 -13.25 1.59
C ARG A 375 7.06 -12.56 1.83
N TRP A 376 7.62 -11.94 0.80
CA TRP A 376 8.90 -11.25 0.85
C TRP A 376 8.83 -9.96 1.68
N ALA A 377 7.89 -9.09 1.32
CA ALA A 377 7.67 -7.78 1.94
C ALA A 377 6.27 -7.73 2.60
N PRO A 378 6.19 -7.99 3.91
CA PRO A 378 4.94 -7.90 4.67
C PRO A 378 4.39 -6.47 4.75
N ALA A 379 5.25 -5.47 4.55
CA ALA A 379 4.86 -4.07 4.43
C ALA A 379 5.50 -3.46 3.17
N LEU A 380 4.75 -2.63 2.44
CA LEU A 380 5.20 -1.87 1.28
C LEU A 380 5.43 -0.40 1.64
N THR A 381 6.54 0.12 1.14
CA THR A 381 6.88 1.54 1.18
C THR A 381 6.34 2.31 -0.02
N ASP A 382 6.08 1.62 -1.12
CA ASP A 382 5.52 2.20 -2.34
C ASP A 382 4.47 1.31 -2.99
N ASP A 383 3.74 1.91 -3.92
CA ASP A 383 2.74 1.21 -4.70
C ASP A 383 3.39 0.18 -5.63
N VAL A 384 2.61 -0.86 -5.92
CA VAL A 384 3.06 -1.97 -6.75
C VAL A 384 2.07 -2.18 -7.87
N VAL A 385 2.54 -2.01 -9.10
CA VAL A 385 1.89 -2.45 -10.33
C VAL A 385 2.75 -3.50 -11.00
N ALA A 386 2.11 -4.59 -11.44
CA ALA A 386 2.71 -5.50 -12.40
C ALA A 386 1.66 -5.96 -13.41
N ILE A 387 2.04 -5.99 -14.68
CA ILE A 387 1.20 -6.40 -15.80
C ILE A 387 1.95 -7.41 -16.64
N ALA A 388 1.34 -8.56 -16.85
CA ALA A 388 1.81 -9.62 -17.73
C ALA A 388 0.99 -9.62 -19.02
N LEU A 389 1.68 -9.68 -20.17
CA LEU A 389 1.11 -9.55 -21.51
C LEU A 389 1.64 -10.70 -22.39
N GLN A 390 0.73 -11.45 -23.01
CA GLN A 390 1.09 -12.59 -23.86
C GLN A 390 0.27 -12.56 -25.15
N PRO A 391 0.92 -12.41 -26.33
CA PRO A 391 0.27 -12.62 -27.62
C PRO A 391 -0.19 -14.08 -27.75
N VAL A 392 -1.47 -14.26 -28.03
CA VAL A 392 -2.11 -15.53 -28.36
C VAL A 392 -1.99 -15.74 -29.88
N PRO A 393 -1.53 -16.92 -30.34
CA PRO A 393 -1.58 -17.23 -31.76
C PRO A 393 -3.03 -17.17 -32.27
N PRO A 394 -3.26 -16.71 -33.51
CA PRO A 394 -4.59 -16.78 -34.12
C PRO A 394 -5.08 -18.23 -34.08
N ALA A 395 -6.35 -18.42 -33.71
CA ALA A 395 -6.96 -19.74 -33.77
C ALA A 395 -6.84 -20.25 -35.22
N PRO A 396 -6.45 -21.52 -35.46
CA PRO A 396 -6.45 -22.06 -36.81
C PRO A 396 -7.87 -21.96 -37.37
N ASP A 397 -8.03 -21.37 -38.56
CA ASP A 397 -9.31 -21.32 -39.27
C ASP A 397 -9.86 -22.77 -39.35
N MET A 398 -11.03 -23.00 -38.73
CA MET A 398 -11.73 -24.29 -38.79
C MET A 398 -12.49 -24.46 -40.10
#